data_AF-A0A7X7APG1-F1
#
_entry.id   AF-A0A7X7APG1-F1
#
_cell.length_a   1.000
_cell.length_b   1.000
_cell.length_c   1.000
_cell.angle_alpha   90.00
_cell.angle_beta   90.00
_cell.angle_gamma   90.00
#
_symmetry.space_group_name_H-M   'P 1'
#
loop_
_entity.id
_entity.type
_entity.pdbx_description
1 polymer ?
#
loop_
_entity_poly.entity_id
_entity_poly.type
_entity_poly.pdbx_seq_one_letter_code
_entity_poly.pdbx_strand_id
1 'polypeptide(L)'
;DIYGLYSPQFYQDYWMWQFTSTGRLNGYNGSLDFNFRAKNGPDKIVRIDQTAPEIKGASTVTLLQGLEFDVYAGVRAWDDKDGSVGFTASPKTINTNKVGTYYIDYTAVDAAGNRGSHVRTVTVVPTTFSDVPASHWAYPYVENLYEQGIVRGYGETGEEYRPANKLTREHAATIISRAAGLSGSGKEADFSDLTPDNDYYPFIAALVDKGAITGFPDGTFRGRENIRRGHAAKIVALAFDLKMGSQTVSFSDMPSDPEICEYIMILASNGIISGYSDTGEFRPNNQITRAEFAKIISIAQEVAAKQNP
;
A
#
# COMPACT_ATOMS: atom_id res chain seq x y z
N ASP A 1 -8.37 39.05 38.03
CA ASP A 1 -9.13 38.58 36.85
C ASP A 1 -9.66 37.18 37.06
N ILE A 2 -10.91 37.05 37.51
CA ILE A 2 -11.72 35.83 37.36
C ILE A 2 -13.14 36.29 37.08
N TYR A 3 -13.53 36.31 35.80
CA TYR A 3 -14.91 36.52 35.39
C TYR A 3 -15.65 35.18 35.46
N GLY A 4 -16.50 35.02 36.47
CA GLY A 4 -17.55 34.01 36.43
C GLY A 4 -18.78 34.61 35.77
N LEU A 5 -19.06 34.24 34.52
CA LEU A 5 -20.35 34.54 33.89
C LEU A 5 -21.42 33.67 34.54
N TYR A 6 -22.21 34.28 35.42
CA TYR A 6 -23.44 33.70 35.94
C TYR A 6 -24.53 33.94 34.90
N SER A 7 -25.16 32.89 34.38
CA SER A 7 -26.31 32.98 33.49
C SER A 7 -27.57 32.58 34.28
N PRO A 8 -28.27 33.53 34.94
CA PRO A 8 -29.53 33.20 35.60
C PRO A 8 -30.62 33.03 34.55
N GLN A 9 -31.31 31.87 34.57
CA GLN A 9 -32.62 31.75 33.93
C GLN A 9 -33.59 32.70 34.65
N PHE A 10 -34.15 33.62 33.88
CA PHE A 10 -35.03 34.70 34.31
C PHE A 10 -36.20 34.18 35.17
N TYR A 11 -36.42 34.80 36.33
CA TYR A 11 -37.57 35.71 36.55
C TYR A 11 -37.50 36.33 37.97
N GLN A 12 -37.64 37.66 38.00
CA GLN A 12 -37.92 38.55 39.14
C GLN A 12 -36.73 39.16 39.91
N ASP A 13 -36.50 40.44 39.55
CA ASP A 13 -35.98 41.58 40.30
C ASP A 13 -34.86 41.39 41.33
N TYR A 14 -33.64 41.77 40.95
CA TYR A 14 -32.66 42.31 41.91
C TYR A 14 -31.90 43.50 41.34
N TRP A 15 -31.82 44.55 42.16
CA TRP A 15 -31.02 45.75 41.91
C TRP A 15 -29.54 45.39 41.83
N MET A 16 -28.86 45.85 40.78
CA MET A 16 -27.41 45.72 40.66
C MET A 16 -26.71 46.59 41.70
N TRP A 17 -25.97 45.98 42.62
CA TRP A 17 -24.99 46.67 43.45
C TRP A 17 -23.60 46.48 42.83
N GLN A 18 -22.95 47.57 42.44
CA GLN A 18 -21.54 47.57 42.04
C GLN A 18 -20.67 47.60 43.31
N PHE A 19 -19.86 46.57 43.52
CA PHE A 19 -18.89 46.51 44.61
C PHE A 19 -17.53 47.06 44.16
N THR A 20 -16.84 47.77 45.04
CA THR A 20 -15.43 48.14 44.88
C THR A 20 -14.52 47.02 45.40
N SER A 21 -13.23 47.02 45.04
CA SER A 21 -12.24 46.00 45.44
C SER A 21 -12.01 45.88 46.95
N THR A 22 -12.57 46.79 47.75
CA THR A 22 -12.51 46.79 49.22
C THR A 22 -13.84 46.41 49.89
N GLY A 23 -14.88 46.05 49.13
CA GLY A 23 -16.14 45.54 49.68
C GLY A 23 -17.01 46.55 50.44
N ARG A 24 -16.84 47.86 50.21
CA ARG A 24 -17.64 48.91 50.86
C ARG A 24 -18.70 49.51 49.92
N LEU A 25 -19.92 49.65 50.44
CA LEU A 25 -21.02 50.36 49.79
C LEU A 25 -20.94 51.87 50.14
N ASN A 26 -21.02 52.75 49.15
CA ASN A 26 -21.05 54.20 49.40
C ASN A 26 -22.39 54.61 50.04
N GLY A 27 -22.35 55.30 51.19
CA GLY A 27 -23.52 55.91 51.84
C GLY A 27 -24.06 55.21 53.09
N TYR A 28 -23.41 54.15 53.60
CA TYR A 28 -23.83 53.46 54.84
C TYR A 28 -22.77 53.61 55.94
N ASN A 29 -23.13 54.19 57.09
CA ASN A 29 -22.21 54.52 58.18
C ASN A 29 -22.43 53.63 59.43
N GLY A 30 -22.46 52.31 59.22
CA GLY A 30 -22.58 51.29 60.27
C GLY A 30 -21.80 50.03 59.90
N SER A 31 -21.52 49.16 60.88
CA SER A 31 -20.92 47.85 60.63
C SER A 31 -21.93 46.96 59.90
N LEU A 32 -21.69 46.72 58.61
CA LEU A 32 -22.41 45.71 57.83
C LEU A 32 -21.87 44.34 58.20
N ASP A 33 -22.62 43.61 59.01
CA ASP A 33 -22.37 42.20 59.26
C ASP A 33 -22.95 41.40 58.10
N PHE A 34 -22.11 41.05 57.11
CA PHE A 34 -22.49 40.19 55.98
C PHE A 34 -22.58 38.73 56.42
N ASN A 35 -23.47 38.45 57.35
CA ASN A 35 -23.90 37.08 57.62
C ASN A 35 -24.85 36.66 56.49
N PHE A 36 -24.29 36.33 55.33
CA PHE A 36 -24.96 35.52 54.32
C PHE A 36 -25.17 34.11 54.89
N ARG A 37 -26.15 33.96 55.79
CA ARG A 37 -26.75 32.66 56.04
C ARG A 37 -27.73 32.44 54.91
N ALA A 38 -27.27 31.73 53.87
CA ALA A 38 -28.19 31.06 52.96
C ALA A 38 -29.21 30.31 53.82
N LYS A 39 -30.51 30.54 53.58
CA LYS A 39 -31.62 29.93 54.34
C LYS A 39 -31.59 28.38 54.30
N ASN A 40 -30.70 27.79 53.51
CA ASN A 40 -30.57 26.37 53.22
C ASN A 40 -29.12 25.86 53.42
N GLY A 41 -28.53 26.03 54.60
CA GLY A 41 -27.19 25.48 54.92
C GLY A 41 -26.04 26.11 54.11
N PRO A 42 -24.77 25.69 54.30
CA PRO A 42 -23.67 26.19 53.49
C PRO A 42 -23.90 25.76 52.03
N ASP A 43 -24.01 26.72 51.12
CA ASP A 43 -24.03 26.42 49.69
C ASP A 43 -22.80 25.57 49.36
N LYS A 44 -23.04 24.34 48.86
CA LYS A 44 -21.95 23.49 48.37
C LYS A 44 -21.29 24.19 47.20
N ILE A 45 -20.09 24.71 47.39
CA ILE A 45 -19.23 25.14 46.29
C ILE A 45 -18.85 23.87 45.50
N VAL A 46 -19.52 23.64 44.38
CA VAL A 46 -19.18 22.55 43.45
C VAL A 46 -18.01 23.04 42.60
N ARG A 47 -16.83 22.41 42.76
CA ARG A 47 -15.72 22.61 41.82
C ARG A 47 -16.07 21.90 40.52
N ILE A 48 -16.43 22.67 39.50
CA ILE A 48 -16.60 22.17 38.14
C ILE A 48 -15.23 21.84 37.54
N ASP A 49 -15.18 20.80 36.72
CA ASP A 49 -13.98 20.49 35.97
C ASP A 49 -13.75 21.48 34.82
N GLN A 50 -12.49 21.85 34.62
CA GLN A 50 -12.07 22.82 33.59
C GLN A 50 -10.88 22.29 32.75
N THR A 51 -10.37 21.09 33.06
CA THR A 51 -9.29 20.48 32.30
C THR A 51 -9.88 19.86 31.04
N ALA A 52 -9.28 20.11 29.88
CA ALA A 52 -9.69 19.47 28.64
C ALA A 52 -9.01 18.10 28.48
N PRO A 53 -9.68 17.11 27.87
CA PRO A 53 -9.04 15.85 27.53
C PRO A 53 -7.83 15.99 26.62
N GLU A 54 -6.84 15.12 26.81
CA GLU A 54 -5.66 15.00 25.97
C GLU A 54 -5.80 13.81 24.98
N ILE A 55 -5.52 14.04 23.71
CA ILE A 55 -5.51 13.00 22.66
C ILE A 55 -4.09 12.51 22.43
N LYS A 56 -3.87 11.20 22.54
CA LYS A 56 -2.57 10.51 22.39
C LYS A 56 -2.62 9.50 21.26
N GLY A 57 -1.45 9.23 20.66
CA GLY A 57 -1.29 8.22 19.60
C GLY A 57 -1.67 8.68 18.18
N ALA A 58 -2.00 9.96 18.00
CA ALA A 58 -2.33 10.57 16.71
C ALA A 58 -1.11 11.20 16.02
N SER A 59 0.05 10.54 16.05
CA SER A 59 1.28 11.06 15.41
C SER A 59 1.20 11.06 13.87
N THR A 60 2.01 11.91 13.25
CA THR A 60 2.15 11.97 11.78
C THR A 60 2.51 10.61 11.19
N VAL A 61 1.87 10.27 10.07
CA VAL A 61 2.12 9.01 9.34
C VAL A 61 2.48 9.30 7.90
N THR A 62 3.43 8.53 7.37
CA THR A 62 3.69 8.42 5.93
C THR A 62 3.35 7.00 5.48
N LEU A 63 2.59 6.85 4.41
CA LEU A 63 2.25 5.55 3.83
C LEU A 63 2.40 5.56 2.30
N LEU A 64 2.66 4.39 1.73
CA LEU A 64 2.63 4.19 0.30
C LEU A 64 1.19 4.21 -0.23
N GLN A 65 1.02 4.71 -1.45
CA GLN A 65 -0.25 4.72 -2.16
C GLN A 65 -0.91 3.34 -2.16
N GLY A 66 -2.19 3.32 -1.80
CA GLY A 66 -3.05 2.13 -1.80
C GLY A 66 -3.04 1.32 -0.51
N LEU A 67 -2.14 1.59 0.45
CA LEU A 67 -2.17 0.90 1.74
C LEU A 67 -3.43 1.27 2.53
N GLU A 68 -4.00 0.30 3.25
CA GLU A 68 -5.11 0.55 4.16
C GLU A 68 -4.65 1.43 5.34
N PHE A 69 -5.54 2.30 5.80
CA PHE A 69 -5.28 3.18 6.92
C PHE A 69 -6.51 3.24 7.84
N ASP A 70 -6.34 2.73 9.06
CA ASP A 70 -7.34 2.87 10.12
C ASP A 70 -7.11 4.18 10.87
N VAL A 71 -8.10 5.07 10.78
CA VAL A 71 -8.10 6.40 11.39
C VAL A 71 -8.09 6.33 12.93
N TYR A 72 -8.59 5.26 13.52
CA TYR A 72 -8.68 5.11 14.98
C TYR A 72 -7.50 4.33 15.57
N ALA A 73 -6.72 3.64 14.74
CA ALA A 73 -5.63 2.79 15.19
C ALA A 73 -4.61 3.57 16.05
N GLY A 74 -4.47 3.10 17.30
CA GLY A 74 -3.53 3.65 18.28
C GLY A 74 -3.97 4.95 18.96
N VAL A 75 -5.10 5.55 18.56
CA VAL A 75 -5.58 6.82 19.11
C VAL A 75 -6.40 6.58 20.37
N ARG A 76 -6.13 7.36 21.42
CA ARG A 76 -6.87 7.36 22.68
C ARG A 76 -7.02 8.77 23.20
N ALA A 77 -8.07 9.01 23.97
CA ALA A 77 -8.27 10.27 24.68
C ALA A 77 -8.36 10.01 26.19
N TRP A 78 -7.71 10.87 26.98
CA TRP A 78 -7.64 10.73 28.42
C TRP A 78 -7.80 12.09 29.11
N ASP A 79 -8.49 12.10 30.23
CA ASP A 79 -8.78 13.26 31.07
C ASP A 79 -8.34 12.99 32.53
N ASP A 80 -7.97 14.05 33.28
CA ASP A 80 -7.42 13.91 34.63
C ASP A 80 -8.46 13.50 35.69
N LYS A 81 -9.75 13.76 35.46
CA LYS A 81 -10.85 13.35 36.35
C LYS A 81 -11.65 12.18 35.81
N ASP A 82 -11.95 12.17 34.52
CA ASP A 82 -12.81 11.15 33.90
C ASP A 82 -12.03 9.92 33.42
N GLY A 83 -10.70 10.00 33.36
CA GLY A 83 -9.86 8.93 32.86
C GLY A 83 -10.05 8.74 31.35
N SER A 84 -10.42 7.54 30.89
CA SER A 84 -10.60 7.31 29.45
C SER A 84 -11.88 7.96 28.94
N VAL A 85 -11.75 8.86 27.96
CA VAL A 85 -12.91 9.52 27.33
C VAL A 85 -13.08 9.09 25.87
N GLY A 86 -14.31 9.16 25.37
CA GLY A 86 -14.61 8.93 23.96
C GLY A 86 -14.07 10.06 23.09
N PHE A 87 -13.75 9.76 21.84
CA PHE A 87 -13.35 10.75 20.85
C PHE A 87 -14.01 10.50 19.50
N THR A 88 -13.99 11.52 18.65
CA THR A 88 -14.48 11.48 17.28
C THR A 88 -13.35 11.88 16.33
N ALA A 89 -13.39 11.39 15.09
CA ALA A 89 -12.45 11.74 14.03
C ALA A 89 -13.20 12.28 12.81
N SER A 90 -12.64 13.32 12.16
CA SER A 90 -13.15 13.89 10.91
C SER A 90 -11.99 14.18 9.96
N PRO A 91 -11.97 13.60 8.74
CA PRO A 91 -12.90 12.59 8.23
C PRO A 91 -12.72 11.23 8.93
N LYS A 92 -13.73 10.35 8.81
CA LYS A 92 -13.66 8.99 9.37
C LYS A 92 -12.82 8.02 8.53
N THR A 93 -12.52 8.39 7.28
CA THR A 93 -11.70 7.63 6.33
C THR A 93 -10.96 8.61 5.42
N ILE A 94 -9.86 8.15 4.81
CA ILE A 94 -9.09 8.89 3.80
C ILE A 94 -8.94 8.03 2.54
N ASN A 95 -8.73 8.66 1.37
CA ASN A 95 -8.51 7.95 0.12
C ASN A 95 -7.02 7.69 -0.09
N THR A 96 -6.51 6.56 0.41
CA THR A 96 -5.09 6.22 0.28
C THR A 96 -4.66 5.84 -1.14
N ASN A 97 -5.59 5.65 -2.08
CA ASN A 97 -5.27 5.47 -3.50
C ASN A 97 -4.85 6.77 -4.19
N LYS A 98 -5.00 7.93 -3.54
CA LYS A 98 -4.59 9.22 -4.06
C LYS A 98 -3.45 9.80 -3.23
N VAL A 99 -2.31 10.02 -3.90
CA VAL A 99 -1.13 10.69 -3.34
C VAL A 99 -1.50 12.09 -2.86
N GLY A 100 -0.98 12.48 -1.70
CA GLY A 100 -1.22 13.78 -1.10
C GLY A 100 -1.19 13.75 0.42
N THR A 101 -1.42 14.91 1.01
CA THR A 101 -1.49 15.09 2.47
C THR A 101 -2.94 15.20 2.91
N TYR A 102 -3.30 14.43 3.94
CA TYR A 102 -4.59 14.39 4.57
C TYR A 102 -4.47 14.87 6.02
N TYR A 103 -5.49 15.59 6.48
CA TYR A 103 -5.61 16.06 7.85
C TYR A 103 -6.82 15.41 8.50
N ILE A 104 -6.62 14.91 9.72
CA ILE A 104 -7.67 14.25 10.49
C ILE A 104 -7.80 14.96 11.82
N ASP A 105 -8.94 15.60 12.03
CA ASP A 105 -9.29 16.29 13.25
C ASP A 105 -9.90 15.30 14.25
N TYR A 106 -9.23 15.14 15.39
CA TYR A 106 -9.74 14.39 16.52
C TYR A 106 -10.32 15.35 17.55
N THR A 107 -11.50 15.03 18.08
CA THR A 107 -12.15 15.81 19.14
C THR A 107 -12.65 14.89 20.24
N ALA A 108 -12.29 15.20 21.48
CA ALA A 108 -12.77 14.54 22.69
C ALA A 108 -13.52 15.56 23.57
N VAL A 109 -14.57 15.09 24.23
CA VAL A 109 -15.39 15.89 25.16
C VAL A 109 -15.56 15.09 26.45
N ASP A 110 -15.21 15.68 27.58
CA ASP A 110 -15.36 15.06 28.91
C ASP A 110 -16.81 15.22 29.45
N ALA A 111 -17.07 14.72 30.66
CA ALA A 111 -18.38 14.82 31.28
C ALA A 111 -18.75 16.24 31.72
N ALA A 112 -17.77 17.12 31.92
CA ALA A 112 -17.95 18.52 32.28
C ALA A 112 -18.15 19.45 31.06
N GLY A 113 -17.95 18.94 29.85
CA GLY A 113 -18.07 19.67 28.59
C GLY A 113 -16.78 20.31 28.09
N ASN A 114 -15.63 20.07 28.73
CA ASN A 114 -14.34 20.56 28.24
C ASN A 114 -13.94 19.79 26.97
N ARG A 115 -13.26 20.49 26.04
CA ARG A 115 -12.98 19.99 24.70
C ARG A 115 -11.49 19.95 24.41
N GLY A 116 -11.01 18.75 24.08
CA GLY A 116 -9.67 18.52 23.57
C GLY A 116 -9.68 18.26 22.07
N SER A 117 -8.70 18.81 21.33
CA SER A 117 -8.55 18.57 19.90
C SER A 117 -7.11 18.27 19.51
N HIS A 118 -6.94 17.44 18.47
CA HIS A 118 -5.63 17.13 17.90
C HIS A 118 -5.76 16.88 16.39
N VAL A 119 -4.77 17.29 15.61
CA VAL A 119 -4.75 17.07 14.16
C VAL A 119 -3.66 16.08 13.81
N ARG A 120 -4.03 14.94 13.22
CA ARG A 120 -3.08 14.00 12.63
C ARG A 120 -2.84 14.37 11.18
N THR A 121 -1.57 14.46 10.80
CA THR A 121 -1.16 14.61 9.40
C THR A 121 -0.81 13.24 8.83
N VAL A 122 -1.41 12.89 7.70
CA VAL A 122 -1.16 11.64 6.99
C VAL A 122 -0.69 11.95 5.58
N THR A 123 0.54 11.57 5.24
CA THR A 123 1.12 11.79 3.91
C THR A 123 1.13 10.49 3.13
N VAL A 124 0.37 10.44 2.04
CA VAL A 124 0.38 9.34 1.07
C VAL A 124 1.40 9.68 -0.01
N VAL A 125 2.42 8.85 -0.15
CA VAL A 125 3.49 9.00 -1.17
C VAL A 125 3.30 7.97 -2.29
N PRO A 126 3.72 8.27 -3.53
CA PRO A 126 3.60 7.31 -4.63
C PRO A 126 4.48 6.08 -4.39
N THR A 127 4.10 4.95 -4.99
CA THR A 127 5.02 3.82 -5.24
C THR A 127 5.92 4.13 -6.44
N THR A 128 6.87 3.25 -6.75
CA THR A 128 7.76 3.39 -7.92
C THR A 128 6.98 3.55 -9.22
N PHE A 129 5.87 2.81 -9.38
CA PHE A 129 4.99 2.91 -10.54
C PHE A 129 3.58 3.35 -10.14
N SER A 130 3.10 4.43 -10.73
CA SER A 130 1.82 5.07 -10.41
C SER A 130 0.59 4.17 -10.64
N ASP A 131 0.70 3.20 -11.55
CA ASP A 131 -0.32 2.22 -11.89
C ASP A 131 -0.14 0.86 -11.21
N VAL A 132 0.82 0.76 -10.27
CA VAL A 132 1.03 -0.39 -9.38
C VAL A 132 1.12 0.13 -7.93
N PRO A 133 -0.01 0.53 -7.32
CA PRO A 133 -0.03 0.92 -5.91
C PRO A 133 0.30 -0.29 -5.01
N ALA A 134 0.63 -0.03 -3.74
CA ALA A 134 1.02 -1.08 -2.78
C ALA A 134 -0.06 -2.14 -2.52
N SER A 135 -1.33 -1.81 -2.76
CA SER A 135 -2.45 -2.75 -2.70
C SER A 135 -2.63 -3.60 -3.96
N HIS A 136 -1.95 -3.28 -5.06
CA HIS A 136 -2.01 -4.08 -6.27
C HIS A 136 -1.28 -5.41 -6.05
N TRP A 137 -1.92 -6.53 -6.40
CA TRP A 137 -1.39 -7.88 -6.13
C TRP A 137 0.02 -8.12 -6.72
N ALA A 138 0.35 -7.42 -7.81
CA ALA A 138 1.65 -7.54 -8.48
C ALA A 138 2.76 -6.67 -7.86
N TYR A 139 2.41 -5.74 -6.97
CA TYR A 139 3.33 -4.79 -6.34
C TYR A 139 4.62 -5.43 -5.82
N PRO A 140 4.59 -6.47 -4.95
CA PRO A 140 5.83 -7.01 -4.38
C PRO A 140 6.78 -7.59 -5.45
N TYR A 141 6.23 -8.22 -6.50
CA TYR A 141 7.04 -8.81 -7.56
C TYR A 141 7.62 -7.76 -8.50
N VAL A 142 6.81 -6.73 -8.84
CA VAL A 142 7.24 -5.64 -9.71
C VAL A 142 8.32 -4.80 -9.03
N GLU A 143 8.13 -4.46 -7.75
CA GLU A 143 9.11 -3.68 -6.97
C GLU A 143 10.43 -4.45 -6.84
N ASN A 144 10.36 -5.74 -6.48
CA ASN A 144 11.54 -6.58 -6.35
C ASN A 144 12.35 -6.68 -7.66
N LEU A 145 11.70 -6.83 -8.81
CA LEU A 145 12.40 -6.88 -10.09
C LEU A 145 12.91 -5.50 -10.54
N TYR A 146 12.26 -4.42 -10.13
CA TYR A 146 12.71 -3.06 -10.40
C TYR A 146 13.97 -2.72 -9.61
N GLU A 147 14.01 -3.05 -8.31
CA GLU A 147 15.18 -2.87 -7.45
C GLU A 147 16.41 -3.62 -7.98
N GLN A 148 16.21 -4.78 -8.60
CA GLN A 148 17.26 -5.55 -9.28
C GLN A 148 17.66 -4.98 -10.66
N GLY A 149 16.97 -3.96 -11.16
CA GLY A 149 17.19 -3.39 -12.49
C GLY A 149 16.75 -4.28 -13.66
N ILE A 150 15.97 -5.34 -13.38
CA ILE A 150 15.49 -6.31 -14.38
C ILE A 150 14.36 -5.70 -15.21
N VAL A 151 13.38 -5.08 -14.54
CA VAL A 151 12.25 -4.41 -15.18
C VAL A 151 12.34 -2.90 -15.04
N ARG A 152 11.71 -2.18 -15.97
CA ARG A 152 11.58 -0.72 -15.98
C ARG A 152 10.16 -0.34 -16.41
N GLY A 153 9.79 0.91 -16.12
CA GLY A 153 8.54 1.51 -16.58
C GLY A 153 8.58 1.91 -18.06
N TYR A 154 7.41 2.29 -18.58
CA TYR A 154 7.19 2.71 -19.95
C TYR A 154 7.36 4.22 -20.15
N GLY A 155 7.67 4.58 -21.40
CA GLY A 155 7.76 5.97 -21.83
C GLY A 155 9.02 6.66 -21.35
N GLU A 156 9.11 7.96 -21.64
CA GLU A 156 10.28 8.78 -21.28
C GLU A 156 10.41 8.99 -19.77
N THR A 157 9.27 9.05 -19.05
CA THR A 157 9.25 9.26 -17.60
C THR A 157 9.47 7.96 -16.82
N GLY A 158 9.07 6.80 -17.38
CA GLY A 158 9.18 5.52 -16.69
C GLY A 158 8.24 5.34 -15.49
N GLU A 159 7.24 6.22 -15.33
CA GLU A 159 6.35 6.28 -14.15
C GLU A 159 5.20 5.23 -14.18
N GLU A 160 4.97 4.57 -15.32
CA GLU A 160 3.94 3.54 -15.49
C GLU A 160 4.59 2.17 -15.77
N TYR A 161 4.15 1.12 -15.08
CA TYR A 161 4.55 -0.25 -15.36
C TYR A 161 3.69 -0.92 -16.43
N ARG A 162 2.42 -0.53 -16.58
CA ARG A 162 1.39 -1.10 -17.44
C ARG A 162 1.14 -2.59 -17.16
N PRO A 163 0.69 -2.96 -15.94
CA PRO A 163 0.61 -4.34 -15.48
C PRO A 163 -0.26 -5.25 -16.37
N ALA A 164 -1.32 -4.70 -16.97
CA ALA A 164 -2.26 -5.44 -17.82
C ALA A 164 -1.79 -5.61 -19.28
N ASN A 165 -0.75 -4.88 -19.71
CA ASN A 165 -0.27 -4.98 -21.09
C ASN A 165 0.31 -6.36 -21.37
N LYS A 166 0.08 -6.84 -22.58
CA LYS A 166 0.66 -8.09 -23.08
C LYS A 166 2.13 -7.88 -23.40
N LEU A 167 2.93 -8.91 -23.13
CA LEU A 167 4.37 -8.86 -23.26
C LEU A 167 4.82 -9.39 -24.62
N THR A 168 5.65 -8.64 -25.34
CA THR A 168 6.28 -9.11 -26.57
C THR A 168 7.38 -10.14 -26.27
N ARG A 169 7.73 -10.95 -27.25
CA ARG A 169 8.77 -11.99 -27.12
C ARG A 169 10.14 -11.39 -26.82
N GLU A 170 10.49 -10.26 -27.43
CA GLU A 170 11.78 -9.58 -27.17
C GLU A 170 11.85 -8.98 -25.75
N HIS A 171 10.75 -8.44 -25.23
CA HIS A 171 10.69 -7.96 -23.84
C HIS A 171 10.72 -9.13 -22.85
N ALA A 172 10.03 -10.23 -23.14
CA ALA A 172 10.09 -11.43 -22.32
C ALA A 172 11.51 -12.00 -22.26
N ALA A 173 12.18 -12.15 -23.41
CA ALA A 173 13.57 -12.61 -23.49
C ALA A 173 14.52 -11.72 -22.68
N THR A 174 14.35 -10.40 -22.77
CA THR A 174 15.15 -9.43 -22.00
C THR A 174 15.00 -9.62 -20.50
N ILE A 175 13.76 -9.74 -20.02
CA ILE A 175 13.47 -9.92 -18.59
C ILE A 175 14.02 -11.26 -18.10
N ILE A 176 13.80 -12.36 -18.84
CA ILE A 176 14.29 -13.70 -18.45
C ILE A 176 15.80 -13.71 -18.40
N SER A 177 16.47 -13.22 -19.45
CA SER A 177 17.93 -13.22 -19.56
C SER A 177 18.57 -12.44 -18.41
N ARG A 178 18.06 -11.24 -18.09
CA ARG A 178 18.54 -10.44 -16.95
C ARG A 178 18.30 -11.13 -15.62
N ALA A 179 17.09 -11.66 -15.41
CA ALA A 179 16.71 -12.29 -14.15
C ALA A 179 17.49 -13.59 -13.88
N ALA A 180 17.85 -14.32 -14.93
CA ALA A 180 18.69 -15.52 -14.87
C ALA A 180 20.20 -15.19 -14.86
N GLY A 181 20.59 -13.91 -14.89
CA GLY A 181 22.00 -13.49 -14.85
C GLY A 181 22.81 -13.89 -16.08
N LEU A 182 22.16 -14.09 -17.24
CA LEU A 182 22.81 -14.54 -18.46
C LEU A 182 23.48 -13.35 -19.18
N SER A 183 24.68 -13.59 -19.72
CA SER A 183 25.43 -12.59 -20.51
C SER A 183 25.40 -12.92 -22.00
N GLY A 184 25.03 -11.95 -22.82
CA GLY A 184 25.02 -12.07 -24.28
C GLY A 184 26.34 -11.77 -24.97
N SER A 185 27.38 -11.36 -24.22
CA SER A 185 28.65 -10.93 -24.83
C SER A 185 29.32 -12.09 -25.56
N GLY A 186 29.55 -11.93 -26.87
CA GLY A 186 30.15 -12.95 -27.73
C GLY A 186 29.23 -14.13 -28.04
N LYS A 187 27.92 -14.01 -27.76
CA LYS A 187 26.91 -15.00 -28.12
C LYS A 187 26.20 -14.57 -29.41
N GLU A 188 25.76 -15.54 -30.18
CA GLU A 188 25.08 -15.32 -31.45
C GLU A 188 23.67 -15.89 -31.44
N ALA A 189 22.76 -15.20 -32.13
CA ALA A 189 21.43 -15.66 -32.47
C ALA A 189 21.24 -15.51 -33.99
N ASP A 190 21.06 -16.64 -34.68
CA ASP A 190 20.89 -16.70 -36.13
C ASP A 190 19.39 -16.75 -36.47
N PHE A 191 18.75 -15.58 -36.44
CA PHE A 191 17.36 -15.41 -36.87
C PHE A 191 17.29 -14.36 -37.99
N SER A 192 16.54 -14.68 -39.04
CA SER A 192 16.43 -13.82 -40.23
C SER A 192 15.79 -12.44 -39.96
N ASP A 193 15.03 -12.30 -38.87
CA ASP A 193 14.36 -11.06 -38.45
C ASP A 193 15.08 -10.35 -37.29
N LEU A 194 16.31 -10.75 -36.98
CA LEU A 194 17.10 -10.20 -35.87
C LEU A 194 18.53 -9.88 -36.32
N THR A 195 19.00 -8.67 -36.01
CA THR A 195 20.37 -8.23 -36.32
C THR A 195 21.13 -7.86 -35.04
N PRO A 196 22.47 -7.93 -35.03
CA PRO A 196 23.29 -7.54 -33.87
C PRO A 196 23.09 -6.10 -33.39
N ASP A 197 22.64 -5.20 -34.27
CA ASP A 197 22.34 -3.80 -33.94
C ASP A 197 21.04 -3.61 -33.13
N ASN A 198 20.25 -4.68 -32.93
CA ASN A 198 19.04 -4.63 -32.13
C ASN A 198 19.36 -4.63 -30.62
N ASP A 199 18.82 -3.68 -29.86
CA ASP A 199 19.03 -3.56 -28.40
C ASP A 199 18.67 -4.83 -27.61
N TYR A 200 17.77 -5.67 -28.14
CA TYR A 200 17.36 -6.94 -27.53
C TYR A 200 18.25 -8.13 -27.94
N TYR A 201 19.08 -7.98 -28.98
CA TYR A 201 19.96 -9.03 -29.51
C TYR A 201 20.77 -9.75 -28.42
N PRO A 202 21.53 -9.06 -27.53
CA PRO A 202 22.37 -9.76 -26.56
C PRO A 202 21.56 -10.64 -25.60
N PHE A 203 20.36 -10.23 -25.21
CA PHE A 203 19.51 -11.02 -24.31
C PHE A 203 18.92 -12.25 -25.01
N ILE A 204 18.55 -12.10 -26.28
CA ILE A 204 18.05 -13.21 -27.09
C ILE A 204 19.18 -14.21 -27.35
N ALA A 205 20.37 -13.74 -27.75
CA ALA A 205 21.55 -14.57 -27.98
C ALA A 205 21.99 -15.34 -26.72
N ALA A 206 21.92 -14.71 -25.55
CA ALA A 206 22.19 -15.39 -24.29
C ALA A 206 21.23 -16.56 -24.02
N LEU A 207 19.95 -16.40 -24.37
CA LEU A 207 18.94 -17.46 -24.21
C LEU A 207 19.02 -18.54 -25.30
N VAL A 208 19.50 -18.20 -26.50
CA VAL A 208 19.84 -19.19 -27.54
C VAL A 208 21.01 -20.05 -27.09
N ASP A 209 22.09 -19.44 -26.59
CA ASP A 209 23.26 -20.14 -26.05
C ASP A 209 22.90 -21.03 -24.85
N LYS A 210 21.97 -20.57 -24.00
CA LYS A 210 21.40 -21.36 -22.90
C LYS A 210 20.52 -22.53 -23.37
N GLY A 211 20.16 -22.59 -24.66
CA GLY A 211 19.23 -23.58 -25.21
C GLY A 211 17.77 -23.31 -24.87
N ALA A 212 17.45 -22.15 -24.29
CA ALA A 212 16.10 -21.78 -23.89
C ALA A 212 15.23 -21.28 -25.07
N ILE A 213 15.86 -20.78 -26.14
CA ILE A 213 15.19 -20.28 -27.35
C ILE A 213 15.79 -20.94 -28.59
N THR A 214 14.92 -21.49 -29.44
CA THR A 214 15.29 -22.10 -30.72
C THR A 214 14.67 -21.41 -31.95
N GLY A 215 13.80 -20.41 -31.73
CA GLY A 215 13.07 -19.73 -32.82
C GLY A 215 11.91 -20.55 -33.41
N PHE A 216 11.42 -20.10 -34.55
CA PHE A 216 10.36 -20.77 -35.32
C PHE A 216 10.94 -21.58 -36.49
N PRO A 217 10.19 -22.56 -37.03
CA PRO A 217 10.67 -23.41 -38.14
C PRO A 217 11.07 -22.66 -39.42
N ASP A 218 10.60 -21.42 -39.58
CA ASP A 218 10.94 -20.53 -40.70
C ASP A 218 12.23 -19.72 -40.47
N GLY A 219 12.96 -19.97 -39.37
CA GLY A 219 14.20 -19.27 -39.05
C GLY A 219 13.98 -17.86 -38.49
N THR A 220 12.79 -17.56 -37.95
CA THR A 220 12.48 -16.26 -37.33
C THR A 220 12.40 -16.35 -35.80
N PHE A 221 12.63 -15.22 -35.12
CA PHE A 221 12.39 -15.05 -33.70
C PHE A 221 11.01 -14.48 -33.38
N ARG A 222 10.49 -13.59 -34.23
CA ARG A 222 9.21 -12.86 -34.10
C ARG A 222 9.14 -12.00 -32.84
N GLY A 223 10.17 -11.19 -32.60
CA GLY A 223 10.36 -10.43 -31.36
C GLY A 223 9.18 -9.54 -30.94
N ARG A 224 8.50 -8.95 -31.92
CA ARG A 224 7.36 -8.02 -31.71
C ARG A 224 6.02 -8.71 -31.45
N GLU A 225 5.93 -10.01 -31.61
CA GLU A 225 4.70 -10.75 -31.29
C GLU A 225 4.56 -10.96 -29.78
N ASN A 226 3.32 -10.97 -29.29
CA ASN A 226 3.05 -11.26 -27.88
C ASN A 226 3.37 -12.72 -27.56
N ILE A 227 4.09 -12.96 -26.47
CA ILE A 227 4.45 -14.30 -26.03
C ILE A 227 3.24 -15.03 -25.40
N ARG A 228 3.12 -16.32 -25.72
CA ARG A 228 2.12 -17.22 -25.14
C ARG A 228 2.62 -17.83 -23.82
N ARG A 229 1.71 -18.13 -22.90
CA ARG A 229 2.00 -18.69 -21.57
C ARG A 229 2.84 -19.97 -21.62
N GLY A 230 2.53 -20.90 -22.54
CA GLY A 230 3.29 -22.15 -22.68
C GLY A 230 4.74 -21.92 -23.13
N HIS A 231 4.96 -21.03 -24.11
CA HIS A 231 6.31 -20.68 -24.54
C HIS A 231 7.10 -19.96 -23.44
N ALA A 232 6.45 -19.04 -22.72
CA ALA A 232 7.06 -18.38 -21.57
C ALA A 232 7.50 -19.40 -20.51
N ALA A 233 6.68 -20.42 -20.23
CA ALA A 233 7.01 -21.48 -19.27
C ALA A 233 8.27 -22.26 -19.68
N LYS A 234 8.36 -22.66 -20.95
CA LYS A 234 9.55 -23.34 -21.50
C LYS A 234 10.81 -22.51 -21.32
N ILE A 235 10.78 -21.24 -21.76
CA ILE A 235 11.98 -20.39 -21.71
C ILE A 235 12.41 -20.13 -20.26
N VAL A 236 11.46 -19.88 -19.35
CA VAL A 236 11.76 -19.68 -17.92
C VAL A 236 12.35 -20.94 -17.30
N ALA A 237 11.75 -22.12 -17.52
CA ALA A 237 12.26 -23.37 -16.96
C ALA A 237 13.72 -23.62 -17.36
N LEU A 238 14.02 -23.46 -18.65
CA LEU A 238 15.35 -23.67 -19.22
C LEU A 238 16.34 -22.60 -18.77
N ALA A 239 15.96 -21.33 -18.78
CA ALA A 239 16.86 -20.25 -18.40
C ALA A 239 17.35 -20.36 -16.95
N PHE A 240 16.48 -20.83 -16.05
CA PHE A 240 16.77 -20.99 -14.62
C PHE A 240 17.21 -22.41 -14.22
N ASP A 241 17.40 -23.33 -15.18
CA ASP A 241 17.69 -24.76 -14.94
C ASP A 241 16.74 -25.41 -13.91
N LEU A 242 15.45 -25.08 -14.00
CA LEU A 242 14.45 -25.55 -13.04
C LEU A 242 14.17 -27.05 -13.24
N LYS A 243 14.07 -27.77 -12.12
CA LYS A 243 13.71 -29.19 -12.07
C LYS A 243 12.30 -29.34 -11.50
N MET A 244 11.67 -30.48 -11.79
CA MET A 244 10.35 -30.83 -11.24
C MET A 244 10.30 -30.61 -9.72
N GLY A 245 9.25 -29.91 -9.28
CA GLY A 245 8.97 -29.69 -7.87
C GLY A 245 8.17 -30.86 -7.27
N SER A 246 7.61 -30.63 -6.08
CA SER A 246 6.91 -31.66 -5.30
C SER A 246 5.38 -31.58 -5.39
N GLN A 247 4.82 -30.48 -5.92
CA GLN A 247 3.37 -30.33 -5.98
C GLN A 247 2.78 -31.18 -7.11
N THR A 248 1.78 -31.99 -6.78
CA THR A 248 0.96 -32.69 -7.78
C THR A 248 -0.03 -31.70 -8.37
N VAL A 249 0.10 -31.46 -9.67
CA VAL A 249 -0.74 -30.52 -10.43
C VAL A 249 -1.26 -31.21 -11.68
N SER A 250 -2.43 -30.82 -12.16
CA SER A 250 -2.98 -31.28 -13.43
C SER A 250 -3.82 -30.18 -14.05
N PHE A 251 -3.80 -30.11 -15.39
CA PHE A 251 -4.59 -29.16 -16.16
C PHE A 251 -5.37 -29.91 -17.23
N SER A 252 -6.60 -29.45 -17.49
CA SER A 252 -7.51 -30.08 -18.47
C SER A 252 -7.13 -29.79 -19.93
N ASP A 253 -6.34 -28.74 -20.17
CA ASP A 253 -6.02 -28.18 -21.49
C ASP A 253 -4.52 -28.21 -21.82
N MET A 254 -3.83 -29.25 -21.36
CA MET A 254 -2.40 -29.43 -21.67
C MET A 254 -2.14 -29.49 -23.18
N PRO A 255 -1.08 -28.81 -23.67
CA PRO A 255 -0.77 -28.81 -25.09
C PRO A 255 -0.35 -30.20 -25.57
N SER A 256 -0.59 -30.48 -26.85
CA SER A 256 -0.18 -31.74 -27.47
C SER A 256 1.34 -31.89 -27.64
N ASP A 257 2.06 -30.78 -27.60
CA ASP A 257 3.53 -30.75 -27.62
C ASP A 257 4.07 -31.24 -26.25
N PRO A 258 4.72 -32.43 -26.19
CA PRO A 258 5.22 -32.98 -24.93
C PRO A 258 6.28 -32.11 -24.26
N GLU A 259 7.08 -31.37 -25.04
CA GLU A 259 8.15 -30.55 -24.52
C GLU A 259 7.58 -29.33 -23.78
N ILE A 260 6.61 -28.63 -24.38
CA ILE A 260 5.92 -27.52 -23.70
C ILE A 260 5.14 -28.05 -22.48
N CYS A 261 4.53 -29.24 -22.59
CA CYS A 261 3.82 -29.88 -21.48
C CYS A 261 4.74 -30.09 -20.27
N GLU A 262 5.93 -30.66 -20.48
CA GLU A 262 6.92 -30.89 -19.42
C GLU A 262 7.29 -29.59 -18.69
N TYR A 263 7.60 -28.51 -19.42
CA TYR A 263 8.01 -27.26 -18.78
C TYR A 263 6.89 -26.53 -18.05
N ILE A 264 5.65 -26.64 -18.53
CA ILE A 264 4.48 -26.18 -17.76
C ILE A 264 4.41 -26.95 -16.44
N MET A 265 4.59 -28.26 -16.47
CA MET A 265 4.53 -29.10 -15.27
C MET A 265 5.70 -28.82 -14.31
N ILE A 266 6.89 -28.49 -14.82
CA ILE A 266 8.03 -28.05 -13.98
C ILE A 266 7.67 -26.78 -13.22
N LEU A 267 7.18 -25.73 -13.88
CA LEU A 267 6.83 -24.49 -13.19
C LEU A 267 5.65 -24.69 -12.23
N ALA A 268 4.64 -25.46 -12.63
CA ALA A 268 3.44 -25.67 -11.83
C ALA A 268 3.74 -26.51 -10.58
N SER A 269 4.55 -27.57 -10.69
CA SER A 269 4.95 -28.41 -9.54
C SER A 269 5.83 -27.68 -8.53
N ASN A 270 6.47 -26.58 -8.93
CA ASN A 270 7.19 -25.66 -8.05
C ASN A 270 6.34 -24.50 -7.51
N GLY A 271 5.06 -24.42 -7.89
CA GLY A 271 4.17 -23.32 -7.49
C GLY A 271 4.47 -21.97 -8.16
N ILE A 272 5.28 -21.94 -9.21
CA ILE A 272 5.65 -20.72 -9.95
C ILE A 272 4.45 -20.22 -10.78
N ILE A 273 3.73 -21.16 -11.40
CA ILE A 273 2.50 -20.90 -12.14
C ILE A 273 1.35 -21.70 -11.57
N SER A 274 0.14 -21.18 -11.75
CA SER A 274 -1.10 -21.87 -11.45
C SER A 274 -2.06 -21.77 -12.64
N GLY A 275 -2.99 -22.71 -12.69
CA GLY A 275 -4.15 -22.62 -13.59
C GLY A 275 -5.21 -21.64 -13.07
N TYR A 276 -6.25 -21.49 -13.86
CA TYR A 276 -7.46 -20.75 -13.52
C TYR A 276 -8.33 -21.63 -12.60
N SER A 277 -8.55 -21.18 -11.37
CA SER A 277 -9.20 -21.99 -10.33
C SER A 277 -10.65 -22.35 -10.66
N ASP A 278 -11.32 -21.53 -11.47
CA ASP A 278 -12.69 -21.71 -11.92
C ASP A 278 -12.83 -22.80 -13.00
N THR A 279 -11.84 -22.96 -13.89
CA THR A 279 -11.93 -23.93 -15.01
C THR A 279 -10.98 -25.13 -14.88
N GLY A 280 -9.97 -25.05 -14.02
CA GLY A 280 -8.90 -26.06 -13.96
C GLY A 280 -7.96 -26.03 -15.18
N GLU A 281 -8.03 -24.98 -16.00
CA GLU A 281 -7.23 -24.81 -17.22
C GLU A 281 -5.95 -24.02 -16.94
N PHE A 282 -4.91 -24.25 -17.73
CA PHE A 282 -3.69 -23.44 -17.75
C PHE A 282 -3.71 -22.33 -18.83
N ARG A 283 -4.42 -22.58 -19.93
CA ARG A 283 -4.52 -21.75 -21.14
C ARG A 283 -3.16 -21.46 -21.78
N PRO A 284 -2.42 -22.49 -22.25
CA PRO A 284 -1.05 -22.34 -22.74
C PRO A 284 -0.94 -21.41 -23.94
N ASN A 285 -2.02 -21.27 -24.73
CA ASN A 285 -2.06 -20.41 -25.91
C ASN A 285 -2.39 -18.94 -25.62
N ASN A 286 -2.81 -18.60 -24.39
CA ASN A 286 -3.13 -17.23 -24.04
C ASN A 286 -1.85 -16.38 -23.92
N GLN A 287 -1.97 -15.10 -24.26
CA GLN A 287 -0.91 -14.12 -24.07
C GLN A 287 -0.78 -13.73 -22.60
N ILE A 288 0.45 -13.59 -22.13
CA ILE A 288 0.75 -13.24 -20.73
C ILE A 288 0.83 -11.71 -20.54
N THR A 289 0.32 -11.23 -19.41
CA THR A 289 0.46 -9.83 -18.99
C THR A 289 1.80 -9.58 -18.29
N ARG A 290 2.24 -8.33 -18.25
CA ARG A 290 3.46 -7.91 -17.55
C ARG A 290 3.43 -8.20 -16.05
N ALA A 291 2.28 -8.06 -15.41
CA ALA A 291 2.12 -8.36 -13.99
C ALA A 291 2.22 -9.86 -13.71
N GLU A 292 1.55 -10.70 -14.51
CA GLU A 292 1.66 -12.16 -14.40
C GLU A 292 3.10 -12.61 -14.61
N PHE A 293 3.77 -12.01 -15.60
CA PHE A 293 5.15 -12.37 -15.91
C PHE A 293 6.13 -11.95 -14.80
N ALA A 294 5.97 -10.77 -14.20
CA ALA A 294 6.77 -10.34 -13.05
C ALA A 294 6.69 -11.33 -11.88
N LYS A 295 5.47 -11.79 -11.57
CA LYS A 295 5.26 -12.83 -10.55
C LYS A 295 6.01 -14.12 -10.90
N ILE A 296 5.87 -14.61 -12.14
CA ILE A 296 6.55 -15.84 -12.59
C ILE A 296 8.06 -15.72 -12.42
N ILE A 297 8.66 -14.62 -12.85
CA ILE A 297 10.10 -14.42 -12.81
C ILE A 297 10.62 -14.30 -11.38
N SER A 298 9.95 -13.52 -10.54
CA SER A 298 10.32 -13.34 -9.14
C SER A 298 10.28 -14.68 -8.37
N ILE A 299 9.21 -15.47 -8.52
CA ILE A 299 9.12 -16.79 -7.88
C ILE A 299 10.13 -17.78 -8.49
N ALA A 300 10.36 -17.73 -9.81
CA ALA A 300 11.35 -18.60 -10.47
C ALA A 300 12.78 -18.35 -9.93
N GLN A 301 13.17 -17.09 -9.69
CA GLN A 301 14.45 -16.74 -9.07
C GLN A 301 14.58 -17.39 -7.67
N GLU A 302 13.54 -17.27 -6.84
CA GLU A 302 13.54 -17.86 -5.50
C GLU A 302 13.64 -19.39 -5.52
N VAL A 303 12.93 -20.04 -6.44
CA VAL A 303 12.96 -21.51 -6.59
C VAL A 303 14.32 -21.96 -7.11
N ALA A 304 14.85 -21.28 -8.13
CA ALA A 304 16.16 -21.61 -8.71
C ALA A 304 17.27 -21.50 -7.66
N ALA A 305 17.27 -20.43 -6.85
CA ALA A 305 18.25 -20.25 -5.77
C ALA A 305 18.18 -21.36 -4.70
N LYS A 306 17.00 -21.98 -4.50
CA LYS A 306 16.85 -23.13 -3.58
C LYS A 306 17.29 -24.45 -4.21
N GLN A 307 17.06 -24.63 -5.51
CA GLN A 307 17.40 -25.87 -6.23
C GLN A 307 18.88 -25.93 -6.62
N ASN A 308 19.49 -24.77 -6.88
CA ASN A 308 20.86 -24.61 -7.36
C ASN A 308 21.60 -23.59 -6.44
N PRO A 309 21.95 -23.98 -5.20
CA PRO A 309 22.56 -23.10 -4.19
C PRO A 309 24.03 -22.75 -4.47
#